data_AF-A0A0D9PDF4-F1
#
_entry.id   AF-A0A0D9PDF4-F1
#
_cell.length_a   1.000
_cell.length_b   1.000
_cell.length_c   1.000
_cell.angle_alpha   90.00
_cell.angle_beta   90.00
_cell.angle_gamma   90.00
#
_symmetry.space_group_name_H-M   'P 1'
#
loop_
_entity.id
_entity.type
_entity.pdbx_description
1 polymer ?
#
loop_
_entity_poly.entity_id
_entity_poly.type
_entity_poly.pdbx_seq_one_letter_code
_entity_poly.pdbx_strand_id
1 'polypeptide(L)'
;MASSNDSNAQQENFKTQLDKAAVDQRERDQDPKPNPIVEKIAEFIPAAGKVLAPKEKSPREEREEIPGPPDRPHHDDKIEEFVRDQHRSKMPGGDLSAVAQD
;
A
#
# COMPACT_ATOMS: atom_id res chain seq x y z
N MET A 1 38.61 -25.83 -8.35
CA MET A 1 38.15 -24.57 -8.97
C MET A 1 36.84 -24.21 -8.29
N ALA A 2 36.80 -23.07 -7.58
CA ALA A 2 35.61 -22.61 -6.87
C ALA A 2 34.57 -22.12 -7.90
N SER A 3 33.43 -22.80 -7.96
CA SER A 3 32.34 -22.50 -8.90
C SER A 3 31.44 -21.44 -8.28
N SER A 4 31.35 -20.30 -8.95
CA SER A 4 30.56 -19.12 -8.61
C SER A 4 29.09 -19.46 -8.39
N ASN A 5 28.64 -19.49 -7.13
CA ASN A 5 27.26 -19.84 -6.78
C ASN A 5 26.42 -18.66 -6.26
N ASP A 6 26.87 -17.42 -6.43
CA ASP A 6 26.26 -16.24 -5.77
C ASP A 6 25.55 -15.25 -6.71
N SER A 7 25.18 -15.64 -7.94
CA SER A 7 24.62 -14.68 -8.91
C SER A 7 23.24 -15.02 -9.47
N ASN A 8 22.63 -16.14 -9.05
CA ASN A 8 21.34 -16.61 -9.59
C ASN A 8 20.16 -16.48 -8.61
N ALA A 9 20.30 -15.60 -7.61
CA ALA A 9 19.21 -15.25 -6.69
C ALA A 9 18.62 -13.85 -6.98
N GLN A 10 19.11 -13.15 -8.02
CA GLN A 10 18.88 -11.72 -8.23
C GLN A 10 18.09 -11.35 -9.50
N GLN A 11 17.32 -12.28 -10.08
CA GLN A 11 16.44 -11.96 -11.21
C GLN A 11 15.00 -12.48 -11.06
N GLU A 12 14.53 -12.68 -9.84
CA GLU A 12 13.08 -12.66 -9.61
C GLU A 12 12.60 -11.22 -9.85
N ASN A 13 11.67 -11.06 -10.80
CA ASN A 13 11.13 -9.76 -11.18
C ASN A 13 10.52 -9.07 -9.94
N PHE A 14 10.73 -7.77 -9.73
CA PHE A 14 10.16 -7.05 -8.59
C PHE A 14 8.67 -7.31 -8.40
N LYS A 15 7.93 -7.52 -9.50
CA LYS A 15 6.53 -7.94 -9.46
C LYS A 15 6.33 -9.29 -8.73
N THR A 16 7.11 -10.33 -9.04
CA THR A 16 6.93 -11.66 -8.41
C THR A 16 7.22 -11.63 -6.92
N GLN A 17 8.20 -10.82 -6.50
CA GLN A 17 8.49 -10.59 -5.09
C GLN A 17 7.36 -9.86 -4.38
N LEU A 18 6.79 -8.81 -4.99
CA LEU A 18 5.64 -8.09 -4.43
C LEU A 18 4.39 -8.95 -4.36
N ASP A 19 4.10 -9.71 -5.42
CA ASP A 19 2.96 -10.63 -5.47
C ASP A 19 3.08 -11.69 -4.37
N LYS A 20 4.28 -12.25 -4.17
CA LYS A 20 4.55 -13.19 -3.09
C LYS A 20 4.38 -12.55 -1.71
N ALA A 21 4.96 -11.37 -1.50
CA ALA A 21 4.84 -10.66 -0.22
C ALA A 21 3.38 -10.31 0.12
N ALA A 22 2.56 -9.94 -0.89
CA ALA A 22 1.15 -9.67 -0.71
C ALA A 22 0.35 -10.91 -0.31
N VAL A 23 0.63 -12.07 -0.92
CA VAL A 23 0.02 -13.36 -0.56
C VAL A 23 0.42 -13.77 0.85
N ASP A 24 1.72 -13.75 1.17
CA ASP A 24 2.25 -14.11 2.50
C ASP A 24 1.67 -13.21 3.60
N GLN A 25 1.44 -11.93 3.30
CA GLN A 25 0.81 -11.01 4.26
C GLN A 25 -0.68 -11.33 4.45
N ARG A 26 -1.41 -11.65 3.38
CA ARG A 26 -2.83 -12.04 3.47
C ARG A 26 -3.01 -13.32 4.28
N GLU A 27 -2.11 -14.29 4.15
CA GLU A 27 -2.12 -15.52 4.95
C GLU A 27 -1.79 -15.28 6.41
N ARG A 28 -0.84 -14.36 6.71
CA ARG A 28 -0.53 -13.95 8.09
C ARG A 28 -1.65 -13.15 8.74
N ASP A 29 -2.33 -12.30 7.98
CA ASP A 29 -3.45 -11.47 8.47
C ASP A 29 -4.73 -12.28 8.64
N GLN A 30 -4.87 -13.45 8.00
CA GLN A 30 -5.88 -14.42 8.37
C GLN A 30 -5.61 -14.85 9.82
N ASP A 31 -6.41 -14.36 10.76
CA ASP A 31 -6.38 -14.86 12.12
C ASP A 31 -6.55 -16.37 12.10
N PRO A 32 -5.67 -17.13 12.78
CA PRO A 32 -5.86 -18.56 12.89
C PRO A 32 -7.20 -18.73 13.60
N LYS A 33 -8.22 -19.09 12.83
CA LYS A 33 -9.55 -19.39 13.34
C LYS A 33 -9.34 -20.35 14.50
N PRO A 34 -9.74 -19.98 15.73
CA PRO A 34 -9.38 -20.76 16.90
C PRO A 34 -9.92 -22.17 16.69
N ASN A 35 -9.01 -23.15 16.69
CA ASN A 35 -9.40 -24.54 16.55
C ASN A 35 -10.16 -24.91 17.83
N PRO A 36 -11.46 -25.29 17.75
CA PRO A 36 -12.30 -25.51 18.93
C PRO A 36 -11.78 -26.64 19.85
N ILE A 37 -10.91 -27.49 19.32
CA ILE A 37 -10.22 -28.54 20.07
C ILE A 37 -9.16 -27.94 21.02
N VAL A 38 -8.45 -26.91 20.58
CA VAL A 38 -7.39 -26.25 21.36
C VAL A 38 -7.98 -25.51 22.55
N GLU A 39 -9.11 -24.83 22.35
CA GLU A 39 -9.86 -24.14 23.42
C GLU A 39 -10.27 -25.12 24.52
N LYS A 40 -10.87 -26.26 24.15
CA LYS A 40 -11.27 -27.29 25.11
C LYS A 40 -10.10 -27.89 25.90
N ILE A 41 -8.95 -28.08 25.26
CA ILE A 41 -7.75 -28.57 25.96
C ILE A 41 -7.20 -27.50 26.92
N ALA A 42 -7.24 -26.23 26.53
CA ALA A 42 -6.80 -25.12 27.38
C ALA A 42 -7.73 -24.93 28.60
N GLU A 43 -9.03 -25.16 28.47
CA GLU A 43 -10.00 -25.15 29.58
C GLU A 43 -9.72 -26.26 30.60
N PHE A 44 -9.37 -27.47 30.13
CA PHE A 44 -9.09 -28.63 30.99
C PHE A 44 -7.67 -28.66 31.55
N ILE A 45 -6.71 -28.12 30.80
CA ILE A 45 -5.29 -28.10 31.16
C ILE A 45 -4.81 -26.66 31.04
N PRO A 46 -4.88 -25.86 32.13
CA PRO A 46 -4.48 -24.46 32.11
C PRO A 46 -3.04 -24.22 31.65
N ALA A 47 -2.15 -25.21 31.86
CA ALA A 47 -0.77 -25.18 31.37
C ALA A 47 -0.65 -25.33 29.85
N ALA A 48 -1.56 -26.06 29.21
CA ALA A 48 -1.57 -26.29 27.77
C ALA A 48 -2.02 -25.03 27.01
N GLY A 49 -2.81 -24.15 27.64
CA GLY A 49 -3.19 -22.86 27.06
C GLY A 49 -1.97 -22.02 26.65
N LYS A 50 -0.87 -22.04 27.40
CA LYS A 50 0.34 -21.27 27.06
C LYS A 50 1.15 -21.85 25.88
N VAL A 51 0.98 -23.14 25.59
CA VAL A 51 1.73 -23.87 24.56
C VAL A 51 0.93 -23.99 23.27
N LEU A 52 -0.39 -24.17 23.40
CA LEU A 52 -1.31 -24.39 22.29
C LEU A 52 -2.01 -23.11 21.84
N ALA A 53 -2.06 -22.05 22.66
CA ALA A 53 -2.58 -20.77 22.21
C ALA A 53 -1.78 -20.26 21.00
N PRO A 54 -2.44 -19.67 19.99
CA PRO A 54 -1.74 -19.02 18.91
C PRO A 54 -0.79 -17.99 19.51
N LYS A 55 0.50 -18.05 19.15
CA LYS A 55 1.43 -16.95 19.43
C LYS A 55 0.77 -15.68 18.93
N GLU A 56 0.56 -14.72 19.83
CA GLU A 56 0.16 -13.37 19.46
C GLU A 56 1.04 -12.94 18.29
N LYS A 57 0.38 -12.56 17.18
CA LYS A 57 1.06 -11.99 16.03
C LYS A 57 1.91 -10.86 16.59
N SER A 58 3.22 -10.93 16.34
CA SER A 58 4.16 -9.85 16.65
C SER A 58 3.51 -8.51 16.30
N PRO A 59 3.63 -7.47 17.15
CA PRO A 59 3.04 -6.17 16.90
C PRO A 59 3.30 -5.81 15.45
N ARG A 60 2.20 -5.66 14.70
CA ARG A 60 2.18 -5.26 13.30
C ARG A 60 3.25 -4.20 13.15
N GLU A 61 4.35 -4.52 12.48
CA GLU A 61 5.44 -3.57 12.24
C GLU A 61 4.77 -2.30 11.75
N GLU A 62 4.92 -1.24 12.55
CA GLU A 62 4.41 0.09 12.27
C GLU A 62 4.99 0.43 10.90
N ARG A 63 4.15 0.32 9.87
CA ARG A 63 4.60 0.53 8.50
C ARG A 63 5.11 1.96 8.48
N GLU A 64 6.41 2.11 8.27
CA GLU A 64 7.02 3.41 8.10
C GLU A 64 6.15 4.18 7.10
N GLU A 65 5.67 5.36 7.52
CA GLU A 65 4.90 6.23 6.63
C GLU A 65 5.81 6.59 5.47
N ILE A 66 5.66 5.84 4.38
CA ILE A 66 6.44 6.07 3.17
C ILE A 66 6.16 7.52 2.79
N PRO A 67 7.18 8.39 2.71
CA PRO A 67 6.97 9.80 2.42
C PRO A 67 6.15 9.92 1.14
N GLY A 68 4.98 10.56 1.25
CA GLY A 68 4.13 10.82 0.11
C GLY A 68 4.85 11.71 -0.92
N PRO A 69 4.30 11.81 -2.14
CA PRO A 69 4.72 12.84 -3.08
C PRO A 69 4.71 14.21 -2.39
N PRO A 70 5.64 15.11 -2.75
CA PRO A 70 5.68 16.45 -2.18
C PRO A 70 4.36 17.18 -2.43
N ASP A 71 4.01 18.07 -1.51
CA ASP A 71 2.84 18.93 -1.65
C ASP A 71 2.92 19.76 -2.94
N ARG A 72 1.75 19.98 -3.55
CA ARG A 72 1.64 20.92 -4.67
C ARG A 72 2.06 22.32 -4.23
N PRO A 73 2.61 23.15 -5.14
CA PRO A 73 2.94 24.54 -4.82
C PRO A 73 1.75 25.28 -4.20
N HIS A 74 1.99 26.09 -3.17
CA HIS A 74 0.94 26.85 -2.47
C HIS A 74 0.10 27.78 -3.36
N HIS A 75 0.57 28.07 -4.56
CA HIS A 75 -0.07 28.97 -5.53
C HIS A 75 -0.28 28.29 -6.89
N ASP A 76 -0.48 26.97 -6.89
CA ASP A 76 -0.77 26.18 -8.11
C ASP A 76 -1.99 26.74 -8.86
N ASP A 77 -3.02 27.15 -8.12
CA ASP A 77 -4.21 27.84 -8.61
C ASP A 77 -3.89 29.08 -9.47
N LYS A 78 -3.00 29.95 -8.98
CA LYS A 78 -2.57 31.15 -9.70
C LYS A 78 -1.76 30.82 -10.96
N ILE A 79 -0.96 29.76 -10.90
CA ILE A 79 -0.16 29.29 -12.03
C ILE A 79 -1.08 28.74 -13.12
N GLU A 80 -2.08 27.94 -12.75
CA GLU A 80 -3.10 27.45 -13.68
C GLU A 80 -3.86 28.57 -14.36
N GLU A 81 -4.30 29.58 -13.60
CA GLU A 81 -4.99 30.76 -14.14
C GLU A 81 -4.11 31.55 -15.10
N PHE A 82 -2.84 31.78 -14.74
CA PHE A 82 -1.90 32.47 -15.61
C PHE A 82 -1.68 31.72 -16.92
N VAL A 83 -1.46 30.39 -16.86
CA VAL A 83 -1.29 29.55 -18.05
C VAL A 83 -2.58 29.55 -18.89
N ARG A 84 -3.74 29.46 -18.24
CA ARG A 84 -5.05 29.54 -18.89
C ARG A 84 -5.25 30.87 -19.60
N ASP A 85 -4.83 31.99 -19.02
CA ASP A 85 -4.92 33.32 -19.62
C ASP A 85 -3.93 33.50 -20.79
N GLN A 86 -2.71 32.96 -20.68
CA GLN A 86 -1.75 32.96 -21.80
C GLN A 86 -2.26 32.18 -23.02
N HIS A 87 -2.97 31.06 -22.79
CA HIS A 87 -3.57 30.25 -23.84
C HIS A 87 -5.01 30.65 -24.16
N ARG A 88 -5.56 31.65 -23.49
CA ARG A 88 -6.88 32.19 -23.81
C ARG A 88 -6.78 32.89 -25.16
N SER A 89 -7.68 32.54 -26.07
CA SER A 89 -7.76 33.22 -27.36
C SER A 89 -8.18 34.67 -27.11
N LYS A 90 -7.39 35.62 -27.63
CA LYS A 90 -7.66 37.07 -27.51
C LYS A 90 -8.66 37.57 -28.56
N MET A 91 -9.27 36.66 -29.32
CA MET A 91 -10.20 36.99 -30.39
C MET A 91 -11.63 37.14 -29.84
N PRO A 92 -12.41 38.14 -30.29
CA PRO A 92 -13.83 38.23 -29.96
C PRO A 92 -14.54 36.99 -30.52
N GLY A 93 -15.21 36.22 -29.64
CA GLY A 93 -15.82 34.92 -29.95
C GLY A 93 -15.06 33.70 -29.43
N GLY A 94 -13.88 33.89 -28.84
CA GLY A 94 -13.10 32.83 -28.20
C GLY A 94 -13.55 32.49 -26.77
N ASP A 95 -14.42 33.31 -26.19
CA ASP A 95 -14.95 33.13 -24.84
C ASP A 95 -16.31 32.44 -24.87
N LEU A 96 -16.32 31.15 -24.53
CA LEU A 96 -17.55 30.35 -24.49
C LEU A 96 -18.53 30.82 -23.41
N SER A 97 -18.12 31.65 -22.44
CA SER A 97 -19.04 32.23 -21.47
C SER A 97 -19.98 33.29 -22.08
N ALA A 98 -19.63 33.85 -23.25
CA ALA A 98 -20.45 34.82 -23.95
C ALA A 98 -21.56 34.19 -24.81
N VAL A 99 -21.51 32.88 -25.06
CA VAL A 99 -22.47 32.16 -25.94
C VAL A 99 -23.62 31.53 -25.15
N ALA A 100 -23.52 31.41 -23.82
CA ALA A 100 -24.51 30.74 -22.99
C ALA A 100 -25.62 31.66 -22.42
N GLN A 101 -25.75 32.88 -22.93
CA GLN A 101 -26.81 33.83 -22.55
C GLN A 101 -27.62 34.27 -23.78
N ASP A 102 -28.35 33.36 -24.39
CA ASP A 102 -29.55 33.66 -25.19
C ASP A 102 -30.48 32.43 -25.26
#